data_AF-A0A957C2X2-F1
#
_entry.id   AF-A0A957C2X2-F1
#
_cell.length_a   1.000
_cell.length_b   1.000
_cell.length_c   1.000
_cell.angle_alpha   90.00
_cell.angle_beta   90.00
_cell.angle_gamma   90.00
#
_symmetry.space_group_name_H-M   'P 1'
#
loop_
_entity.id
_entity.type
_entity.pdbx_description
1 polymer ?
#
loop_
_entity_poly.entity_id
_entity_poly.type
_entity_poly.pdbx_seq_one_letter_code
_entity_poly.pdbx_strand_id
1 'polypeptide(L)'
;MPSIAHIIRRRRNRKQYRAQTRTRSRIWLGLVIGLLALAILVPTGIILGLAGWLYFQAAAQMPTPAETIYLDPIIGPTNFYDRTGSELLYAVVDPLGDERQWIELDDLPPYVVSATLRQEDPDYLQVGGFRFGQTLTQLWRYILGANNRRDTSIAGRLAANALLPPARSSGLDDPMLDIALTAEVQRIYSPEQVLAWYLNTAFYGKDAYGIDAAAQVYFGKHAGELALDEAAMLAAIPLAPQFNPFDDETASRQRQLDLLRLMLSSGDISQDQFDSVAGIITPLTPDLTAAPRIAAEFSLYARQQVEDLLDRLGLDGARLVSRGGLQITTSLDLDMYDQAECILRAHLQQL
;
A
#
# COMPACT_ATOMS: atom_id res chain seq x y z
N MET A 1 47.10 3.21 -80.92
CA MET A 1 45.67 2.96 -80.60
C MET A 1 45.58 1.68 -79.77
N PRO A 2 44.93 1.66 -78.60
CA PRO A 2 44.85 0.46 -77.78
C PRO A 2 43.98 -0.60 -78.49
N SER A 3 44.46 -1.85 -78.51
CA SER A 3 43.76 -3.00 -79.08
C SER A 3 42.36 -3.20 -78.47
N ILE A 4 41.38 -3.57 -79.29
CA ILE A 4 39.99 -3.88 -78.89
C ILE A 4 39.97 -4.90 -77.74
N ALA A 5 40.89 -5.86 -77.74
CA ALA A 5 41.05 -6.84 -76.67
C ALA A 5 41.39 -6.18 -75.31
N HIS A 6 42.18 -5.11 -75.31
CA HIS A 6 42.56 -4.38 -74.11
C HIS A 6 41.36 -3.59 -73.51
N ILE A 7 40.45 -3.11 -74.35
CA ILE A 7 39.23 -2.39 -73.93
C ILE A 7 38.21 -3.37 -73.32
N ILE A 8 38.03 -4.54 -73.94
CA ILE A 8 37.13 -5.59 -73.45
C ILE A 8 37.64 -6.15 -72.10
N ARG A 9 38.95 -6.41 -71.97
CA ARG A 9 39.55 -6.88 -70.72
C ARG A 9 39.41 -5.85 -69.59
N ARG A 10 39.57 -4.55 -69.87
CA ARG A 10 39.35 -3.47 -68.89
C ARG A 10 37.88 -3.36 -68.44
N ARG A 11 36.91 -3.53 -69.34
CA ARG A 11 35.47 -3.53 -69.00
C ARG A 11 35.08 -4.77 -68.18
N ARG A 12 35.62 -5.95 -68.51
CA ARG A 12 35.38 -7.20 -67.75
C ARG A 12 36.00 -7.11 -66.35
N ASN A 13 37.23 -6.61 -66.24
CA ASN A 13 37.90 -6.36 -64.96
C ASN A 13 37.19 -5.29 -64.13
N ARG A 14 36.65 -4.21 -64.75
CA ARG A 14 35.82 -3.21 -64.03
C ARG A 14 34.48 -3.77 -63.55
N LYS A 15 33.82 -4.65 -64.32
CA LYS A 15 32.60 -5.35 -63.87
C LYS A 15 32.90 -6.34 -62.74
N GLN A 16 34.00 -7.09 -62.83
CA GLN A 16 34.45 -7.99 -61.76
C GLN A 16 34.86 -7.22 -60.50
N TYR A 17 35.64 -6.14 -60.61
CA TYR A 17 35.99 -5.27 -59.48
C TYR A 17 34.74 -4.65 -58.84
N ARG A 18 33.80 -4.11 -59.63
CA ARG A 18 32.55 -3.53 -59.10
C ARG A 18 31.62 -4.57 -58.47
N ALA A 19 31.60 -5.80 -58.98
CA ALA A 19 30.87 -6.90 -58.36
C ALA A 19 31.53 -7.28 -57.02
N GLN A 20 32.86 -7.45 -57.01
CA GLN A 20 33.65 -7.83 -55.83
C GLN A 20 33.63 -6.76 -54.73
N THR A 21 33.62 -5.47 -55.07
CA THR A 21 33.47 -4.37 -54.10
C THR A 21 32.04 -4.26 -53.57
N ARG A 22 31.00 -4.57 -54.37
CA ARG A 22 29.60 -4.67 -53.89
C ARG A 22 29.38 -5.84 -52.95
N THR A 23 29.99 -7.00 -53.20
CA THR A 23 29.90 -8.15 -52.28
C THR A 23 30.65 -7.87 -50.98
N ARG A 24 31.86 -7.29 -51.06
CA ARG A 24 32.61 -6.87 -49.86
C ARG A 24 31.87 -5.81 -49.03
N SER A 25 31.22 -4.83 -49.65
CA SER A 25 30.47 -3.80 -48.89
C SER A 25 29.22 -4.36 -48.21
N ARG A 26 28.54 -5.35 -48.81
CA ARG A 26 27.41 -6.05 -48.18
C ARG A 26 27.84 -6.93 -47.00
N ILE A 27 28.98 -7.61 -47.13
CA ILE A 27 29.56 -8.40 -46.02
C ILE A 27 29.96 -7.47 -44.87
N TRP A 28 30.61 -6.34 -45.17
CA TRP A 28 30.98 -5.33 -44.17
C TRP A 28 29.76 -4.73 -43.48
N LEU A 29 28.72 -4.38 -44.25
CA LEU A 29 27.46 -3.88 -43.69
C LEU A 29 26.79 -4.93 -42.78
N GLY A 30 26.78 -6.20 -43.18
CA GLY A 30 26.26 -7.29 -42.36
C GLY A 30 27.04 -7.49 -41.06
N LEU A 31 28.38 -7.36 -41.10
CA LEU A 31 29.23 -7.43 -39.91
C LEU A 31 29.00 -6.25 -38.97
N VAL A 32 28.84 -5.04 -39.50
CA VAL A 32 28.55 -3.84 -38.69
C VAL A 32 27.17 -3.94 -38.05
N ILE A 33 26.14 -4.37 -38.80
CA ILE A 33 24.79 -4.60 -38.26
C ILE A 33 24.84 -5.71 -37.20
N GLY A 34 25.58 -6.79 -37.44
CA GLY A 34 25.76 -7.87 -36.47
C GLY A 34 26.45 -7.40 -35.18
N LEU A 35 27.50 -6.58 -35.29
CA LEU A 35 28.19 -5.98 -34.14
C LEU A 35 27.29 -5.01 -33.37
N LEU A 36 26.51 -4.16 -34.06
CA LEU A 36 25.55 -3.26 -33.43
C LEU A 36 24.42 -4.03 -32.74
N ALA A 37 23.91 -5.09 -33.37
CA ALA A 37 22.91 -5.97 -32.76
C ALA A 37 23.47 -6.66 -31.51
N LEU A 38 24.71 -7.17 -31.56
CA LEU A 38 25.38 -7.78 -30.41
C LEU A 38 25.62 -6.76 -29.28
N ALA A 39 26.00 -5.53 -29.62
CA ALA A 39 26.21 -4.43 -28.68
C ALA A 39 24.94 -4.00 -27.94
N ILE A 40 23.76 -4.32 -28.47
CA ILE A 40 22.47 -4.10 -27.80
C ILE A 40 22.04 -5.37 -27.07
N LEU A 41 22.02 -6.52 -27.75
CA LEU A 41 21.49 -7.78 -27.22
C LEU A 41 22.27 -8.31 -26.02
N VAL A 42 23.61 -8.19 -26.00
CA VAL A 42 24.43 -8.71 -24.89
C VAL A 42 24.19 -7.91 -23.61
N PRO A 43 24.28 -6.56 -23.59
CA PRO A 43 23.92 -5.77 -22.41
C PRO A 43 22.47 -5.98 -21.98
N THR A 44 21.52 -6.03 -22.92
CA THR A 44 20.12 -6.31 -22.58
C THR A 44 19.97 -7.68 -21.93
N GLY A 45 20.59 -8.73 -22.46
CA GLY A 45 20.57 -10.07 -21.88
C GLY A 45 21.19 -10.13 -20.48
N ILE A 46 22.32 -9.45 -20.26
CA ILE A 46 22.97 -9.37 -18.93
C ILE A 46 22.06 -8.67 -17.93
N ILE A 47 21.47 -7.52 -18.30
CA ILE A 47 20.61 -6.76 -17.40
C ILE A 47 19.30 -7.52 -17.13
N LEU A 48 18.71 -8.18 -18.13
CA LEU A 48 17.53 -9.04 -17.94
C LEU A 48 17.84 -10.26 -17.05
N GLY A 49 19.01 -10.88 -17.23
CA GLY A 49 19.48 -11.96 -16.38
C GLY A 49 19.72 -11.51 -14.95
N LEU A 50 20.29 -10.31 -14.76
CA LEU A 50 20.47 -9.70 -13.44
C LEU A 50 19.11 -9.38 -12.80
N ALA A 51 18.18 -8.76 -13.53
CA ALA A 51 16.83 -8.47 -13.04
C ALA A 51 16.08 -9.75 -12.61
N GLY A 52 16.14 -10.80 -13.43
CA GLY A 52 15.55 -12.10 -13.10
C GLY A 52 16.23 -12.75 -11.90
N TRP A 53 17.55 -12.76 -11.83
CA TRP A 53 18.30 -13.30 -10.68
C TRP A 53 17.98 -12.56 -9.39
N LEU A 54 17.91 -11.23 -9.44
CA LEU A 54 17.55 -10.39 -8.30
C LEU A 54 16.10 -10.65 -7.85
N TYR A 55 15.17 -10.78 -8.79
CA TYR A 55 13.79 -11.20 -8.50
C TYR A 55 13.75 -12.56 -7.79
N PHE A 56 14.45 -13.57 -8.31
CA PHE A 56 14.49 -14.91 -7.71
C PHE A 56 15.12 -14.91 -6.32
N GLN A 57 16.18 -14.12 -6.11
CA GLN A 57 16.79 -13.93 -4.79
C GLN A 57 15.82 -13.31 -3.81
N ALA A 58 15.13 -12.23 -4.21
CA ALA A 58 14.11 -11.59 -3.39
C ALA A 58 13.00 -12.59 -3.07
N ALA A 59 12.43 -13.24 -4.08
CA ALA A 59 11.35 -14.22 -3.93
C ALA A 59 11.73 -15.42 -3.05
N ALA A 60 12.98 -15.90 -3.12
CA ALA A 60 13.45 -17.03 -2.32
C ALA A 60 13.69 -16.68 -0.84
N GLN A 61 13.93 -15.42 -0.51
CA GLN A 61 14.09 -14.94 0.86
C GLN A 61 12.75 -14.47 1.48
N MET A 62 11.67 -14.47 0.70
CA MET A 62 10.36 -14.01 1.16
C MET A 62 9.64 -15.10 1.98
N PRO A 63 8.88 -14.70 3.02
CA PRO A 63 7.86 -15.56 3.59
C PRO A 63 6.88 -15.96 2.49
N THR A 64 6.44 -17.22 2.45
CA THR A 64 5.42 -17.59 1.46
C THR A 64 4.10 -16.86 1.79
N PRO A 65 3.41 -16.27 0.80
CA PRO A 65 2.12 -15.64 1.04
C PRO A 65 1.06 -16.60 1.62
N ALA A 66 1.21 -17.89 1.34
CA ALA A 66 0.35 -18.97 1.86
C ALA A 66 0.70 -19.42 3.30
N GLU A 67 1.83 -19.02 3.87
CA GLU A 67 2.10 -19.23 5.31
C GLU A 67 1.74 -17.99 6.13
N THR A 68 1.54 -16.86 5.46
CA THR A 68 1.14 -15.58 6.07
C THR A 68 -0.37 -15.40 6.07
N ILE A 69 -1.17 -16.45 5.80
CA ILE A 69 -2.65 -16.52 5.64
C ILE A 69 -3.51 -15.76 6.69
N TYR A 70 -2.91 -15.17 7.73
CA TYR A 70 -3.49 -14.22 8.68
C TYR A 70 -2.73 -12.88 8.68
N LEU A 71 -2.59 -12.23 7.51
CA LEU A 71 -1.59 -11.22 7.12
C LEU A 71 -1.38 -9.98 8.03
N ASP A 72 -2.14 -9.83 9.12
CA ASP A 72 -1.86 -8.90 10.22
C ASP A 72 -2.58 -9.44 11.47
N PRO A 73 -2.00 -10.45 12.18
CA PRO A 73 -2.67 -11.02 13.33
C PRO A 73 -2.66 -9.97 14.43
N ILE A 74 -3.84 -9.64 14.96
CA ILE A 74 -3.91 -8.90 16.22
C ILE A 74 -3.29 -9.84 17.25
N ILE A 75 -2.14 -9.44 17.79
CA ILE A 75 -1.44 -10.24 18.81
C ILE A 75 -2.19 -10.12 20.15
N GLY A 76 -2.87 -9.00 20.35
CA GLY A 76 -3.72 -8.71 21.50
C GLY A 76 -3.85 -7.20 21.72
N PRO A 77 -4.57 -6.77 22.77
CA PRO A 77 -4.61 -5.37 23.17
C PRO A 77 -3.23 -4.91 23.64
N THR A 78 -2.90 -3.66 23.34
CA THR A 78 -1.68 -3.02 23.83
C THR A 78 -1.97 -2.30 25.14
N ASN A 79 -1.34 -2.74 26.23
CA ASN A 79 -1.61 -2.28 27.58
C ASN A 79 -0.53 -1.29 28.06
N PHE A 80 -0.96 -0.15 28.61
CA PHE A 80 -0.11 0.84 29.24
C PHE A 80 -0.27 0.77 30.77
N TYR A 81 0.84 0.60 31.47
CA TYR A 81 0.90 0.52 32.93
C TYR A 81 1.64 1.71 33.56
N ASP A 82 1.41 1.91 34.84
CA ASP A 82 2.18 2.81 35.69
C ASP A 82 3.67 2.38 35.80
N ARG A 83 4.49 3.17 36.51
CA ARG A 83 5.92 2.88 36.69
C ARG A 83 6.23 1.59 37.41
N THR A 84 5.29 1.05 38.18
CA THR A 84 5.47 -0.24 38.87
C THR A 84 5.13 -1.42 37.97
N GLY A 85 4.41 -1.18 36.86
CA GLY A 85 3.91 -2.21 35.96
C GLY A 85 2.71 -2.97 36.53
N SER A 86 2.06 -2.45 37.58
CA SER A 86 0.98 -3.14 38.28
C SER A 86 -0.39 -2.53 38.00
N GLU A 87 -0.47 -1.21 37.80
CA GLU A 87 -1.72 -0.50 37.57
C GLU A 87 -1.89 -0.22 36.07
N LEU A 88 -3.00 -0.69 35.49
CA LEU A 88 -3.34 -0.45 34.09
C LEU A 88 -3.90 0.97 33.92
N LEU A 89 -3.20 1.80 33.17
CA LEU A 89 -3.62 3.17 32.84
C LEU A 89 -4.64 3.19 31.71
N TYR A 90 -4.35 2.43 30.65
CA TYR A 90 -5.14 2.39 29.43
C TYR A 90 -4.76 1.17 28.57
N ALA A 91 -5.68 0.70 27.73
CA ALA A 91 -5.45 -0.36 26.77
C ALA A 91 -5.97 0.06 25.39
N VAL A 92 -5.12 -0.04 24.36
CA VAL A 92 -5.55 0.07 22.97
C VAL A 92 -6.09 -1.29 22.56
N VAL A 93 -7.35 -1.31 22.13
CA VAL A 93 -8.06 -2.54 21.74
C VAL A 93 -8.54 -2.35 20.31
N ASP A 94 -8.39 -3.41 19.49
CA ASP A 94 -8.99 -3.42 18.16
C ASP A 94 -10.52 -3.26 18.29
N PRO A 95 -11.16 -2.42 17.47
CA PRO A 95 -12.60 -2.17 17.58
C PRO A 95 -13.45 -3.44 17.50
N LEU A 96 -13.05 -4.42 16.69
CA LEU A 96 -13.77 -5.69 16.57
C LEU A 96 -13.50 -6.64 17.74
N GLY A 97 -12.44 -6.41 18.52
CA GLY A 97 -12.04 -7.30 19.61
C GLY A 97 -11.98 -8.77 19.18
N ASP A 98 -12.73 -9.63 19.88
CA ASP A 98 -12.83 -11.07 19.61
C ASP A 98 -13.80 -11.42 18.46
N GLU A 99 -14.59 -10.46 17.98
CA GLU A 99 -15.61 -10.67 16.93
C GLU A 99 -15.03 -10.59 15.50
N ARG A 100 -13.72 -10.44 15.36
CA ARG A 100 -13.06 -10.30 14.05
C ARG A 100 -13.35 -11.51 13.17
N GLN A 101 -14.12 -11.29 12.11
CA GLN A 101 -14.34 -12.24 11.04
C GLN A 101 -13.80 -11.65 9.74
N TRP A 102 -13.26 -12.51 8.89
CA TRP A 102 -12.81 -12.09 7.57
C TRP A 102 -14.03 -11.91 6.67
N ILE A 103 -14.24 -10.70 6.18
CA ILE A 103 -15.37 -10.41 5.30
C ILE A 103 -15.01 -10.79 3.87
N GLU A 104 -15.86 -11.61 3.25
CA GLU A 104 -15.75 -11.92 1.83
C GLU A 104 -16.28 -10.77 0.97
N LEU A 105 -15.78 -10.66 -0.25
CA LEU A 105 -16.18 -9.56 -1.15
C LEU A 105 -17.68 -9.61 -1.49
N ASP A 106 -18.27 -10.81 -1.51
CA ASP A 106 -19.67 -11.05 -1.82
C ASP A 106 -20.62 -10.67 -0.66
N ASP A 107 -20.10 -10.56 0.56
CA ASP A 107 -20.84 -10.09 1.74
C ASP A 107 -20.92 -8.56 1.82
N LEU A 108 -20.15 -7.85 0.99
CA LEU A 108 -20.10 -6.39 0.98
C LEU A 108 -21.10 -5.80 -0.02
N PRO A 109 -21.72 -4.65 0.30
CA PRO A 109 -22.52 -3.90 -0.66
C PRO A 109 -21.70 -3.56 -1.92
N PRO A 110 -22.29 -3.62 -3.13
CA PRO A 110 -21.58 -3.28 -4.38
C PRO A 110 -20.96 -1.87 -4.39
N TYR A 111 -21.56 -0.94 -3.64
CA TYR A 111 -21.06 0.43 -3.49
C TYR A 111 -19.72 0.50 -2.75
N VAL A 112 -19.46 -0.42 -1.81
CA VAL A 112 -18.17 -0.50 -1.10
C VAL A 112 -17.05 -0.84 -2.09
N VAL A 113 -17.24 -1.92 -2.84
CA VAL A 113 -16.26 -2.40 -3.82
C VAL A 113 -16.00 -1.34 -4.89
N SER A 114 -17.06 -0.78 -5.48
CA SER A 114 -16.93 0.26 -6.50
C SER A 114 -16.29 1.54 -5.95
N ALA A 115 -16.69 2.03 -4.77
CA ALA A 115 -16.08 3.21 -4.17
C ALA A 115 -14.58 3.01 -3.91
N THR A 116 -14.17 1.87 -3.35
CA THR A 116 -12.75 1.57 -3.12
C THR A 116 -11.97 1.50 -4.43
N LEU A 117 -12.48 0.81 -5.45
CA LEU A 117 -11.82 0.75 -6.75
C LEU A 117 -11.67 2.14 -7.37
N ARG A 118 -12.73 2.97 -7.37
CA ARG A 118 -12.65 4.31 -7.93
C ARG A 118 -11.67 5.22 -7.20
N GLN A 119 -11.57 5.07 -5.88
CA GLN A 119 -10.66 5.88 -5.08
C GLN A 119 -9.19 5.45 -5.25
N GLU A 120 -8.92 4.15 -5.29
CA GLU A 120 -7.57 3.61 -5.16
C GLU A 120 -6.97 3.13 -6.49
N ASP A 121 -7.72 2.34 -7.25
CA ASP A 121 -7.25 1.69 -8.49
C ASP A 121 -8.45 1.24 -9.36
N PRO A 122 -8.98 2.12 -10.24
CA PRO A 122 -10.26 1.88 -10.94
C PRO A 122 -10.27 0.67 -11.86
N ASP A 123 -9.11 0.31 -12.41
CA ASP A 123 -8.97 -0.79 -13.37
C ASP A 123 -8.45 -2.07 -12.71
N TYR A 124 -8.29 -2.10 -11.37
CA TYR A 124 -7.62 -3.18 -10.66
C TYR A 124 -8.16 -4.58 -10.97
N LEU A 125 -9.48 -4.76 -11.02
CA LEU A 125 -10.06 -6.07 -11.34
C LEU A 125 -9.78 -6.51 -12.79
N GLN A 126 -9.49 -5.58 -13.70
CA GLN A 126 -9.23 -5.86 -15.11
C GLN A 126 -7.74 -6.08 -15.38
N VAL A 127 -6.86 -5.31 -14.72
CA VAL A 127 -5.42 -5.27 -15.03
C VAL A 127 -4.50 -5.61 -13.86
N GLY A 128 -5.04 -5.79 -12.65
CA GLY A 128 -4.30 -5.98 -11.41
C GLY A 128 -3.74 -7.38 -11.17
N GLY A 129 -3.94 -8.32 -12.11
CA GLY A 129 -3.29 -9.63 -12.10
C GLY A 129 -1.83 -9.59 -12.53
N PHE A 130 -1.11 -10.70 -12.33
CA PHE A 130 0.33 -10.75 -12.61
C PHE A 130 0.67 -10.54 -14.08
N ARG A 131 1.58 -9.58 -14.35
CA ARG A 131 2.05 -9.27 -15.70
C ARG A 131 3.58 -9.25 -15.74
N PHE A 132 4.17 -10.38 -16.13
CA PHE A 132 5.62 -10.55 -16.24
C PHE A 132 6.34 -9.39 -16.95
N GLY A 133 5.80 -8.91 -18.08
CA GLY A 133 6.39 -7.80 -18.82
C GLY A 133 6.41 -6.48 -18.04
N GLN A 134 5.38 -6.20 -17.22
CA GLN A 134 5.34 -5.00 -16.38
C GLN A 134 6.30 -5.11 -15.21
N THR A 135 6.30 -6.24 -14.49
CA THR A 135 7.25 -6.50 -13.38
C THR A 135 8.69 -6.36 -13.85
N LEU A 136 9.03 -6.95 -15.01
CA LEU A 136 10.36 -6.85 -15.59
C LEU A 136 10.72 -5.42 -16.00
N THR A 137 9.75 -4.66 -16.52
CA THR A 137 9.95 -3.25 -16.87
C THR A 137 10.17 -2.39 -15.63
N GLN A 138 9.45 -2.65 -14.53
CA GLN A 138 9.65 -1.95 -13.27
C GLN A 138 11.04 -2.27 -12.68
N LEU A 139 11.43 -3.54 -12.61
CA LEU A 139 12.78 -3.95 -12.19
C LEU A 139 13.87 -3.33 -13.07
N TRP A 140 13.66 -3.30 -14.40
CA TRP A 140 14.58 -2.68 -15.34
C TRP A 140 14.77 -1.19 -15.06
N ARG A 141 13.68 -0.46 -14.83
CA ARG A 141 13.74 0.97 -14.47
C ARG A 141 14.50 1.21 -13.18
N TYR A 142 14.28 0.37 -12.16
CA TYR A 142 15.02 0.44 -10.90
C TYR A 142 16.53 0.27 -11.11
N ILE A 143 16.95 -0.76 -11.86
CA ILE A 143 18.38 -1.03 -12.13
C ILE A 143 19.05 0.15 -12.87
N LEU A 144 18.31 0.85 -13.72
CA LEU A 144 18.78 2.06 -14.39
C LEU A 144 18.84 3.30 -13.50
N GLY A 145 18.56 3.18 -12.20
CA GLY A 145 18.58 4.29 -11.24
C GLY A 145 17.35 5.19 -11.34
N ALA A 146 16.26 4.73 -11.97
CA ALA A 146 15.00 5.44 -11.83
C ALA A 146 14.54 5.35 -10.38
N ASN A 147 14.09 6.48 -9.82
CA ASN A 147 13.39 6.47 -8.55
C ASN A 147 12.06 5.73 -8.75
N ASN A 148 12.08 4.42 -8.55
CA ASN A 148 10.85 3.63 -8.57
C ASN A 148 10.08 4.01 -7.30
N ARG A 149 8.95 4.67 -7.52
CA ARG A 149 7.96 4.88 -6.47
C ARG A 149 7.38 3.52 -6.09
N ARG A 150 7.00 3.41 -4.82
CA ARG A 150 6.24 2.27 -4.28
C ARG A 150 5.05 1.94 -5.19
N ASP A 151 4.75 0.65 -5.36
CA ASP A 151 3.58 0.24 -6.13
C ASP A 151 2.31 0.74 -5.43
N THR A 152 1.56 1.62 -6.10
CA THR A 152 0.36 2.26 -5.56
C THR A 152 -0.92 1.46 -5.85
N SER A 153 -0.82 0.34 -6.56
CA SER A 153 -1.95 -0.57 -6.78
C SER A 153 -2.42 -1.18 -5.46
N ILE A 154 -3.63 -1.73 -5.46
CA ILE A 154 -4.21 -2.42 -4.30
C ILE A 154 -3.31 -3.58 -3.85
N ALA A 155 -2.76 -4.34 -4.81
CA ALA A 155 -1.80 -5.40 -4.52
C ALA A 155 -0.50 -4.86 -3.90
N GLY A 156 0.01 -3.74 -4.41
CA GLY A 156 1.21 -3.08 -3.89
C GLY A 156 1.03 -2.61 -2.45
N ARG A 157 -0.11 -2.01 -2.14
CA ARG A 157 -0.45 -1.57 -0.76
C ARG A 157 -0.64 -2.74 0.18
N LEU A 158 -1.33 -3.79 -0.25
CA LEU A 158 -1.47 -5.00 0.56
C LEU A 158 -0.11 -5.60 0.88
N ALA A 159 0.75 -5.77 -0.13
CA ALA A 159 2.10 -6.28 0.05
C ALA A 159 2.92 -5.40 1.02
N ALA A 160 2.82 -4.08 0.84
CA ALA A 160 3.50 -3.11 1.69
C ALA A 160 3.05 -3.14 3.16
N ASN A 161 1.76 -3.30 3.41
CA ASN A 161 1.19 -3.17 4.75
C ASN A 161 1.17 -4.50 5.51
N ALA A 162 0.99 -5.62 4.79
CA ALA A 162 0.67 -6.91 5.40
C ALA A 162 1.80 -7.96 5.27
N LEU A 163 2.67 -7.84 4.25
CA LEU A 163 3.74 -8.82 4.00
C LEU A 163 5.14 -8.34 4.39
N LEU A 164 5.36 -7.03 4.45
CA LEU A 164 6.66 -6.49 4.84
C LEU A 164 6.87 -6.64 6.36
N PRO A 165 8.04 -7.14 6.79
CA PRO A 165 8.41 -7.18 8.20
C PRO A 165 8.28 -5.79 8.83
N PRO A 166 7.73 -5.66 10.05
CA PRO A 166 7.55 -4.37 10.71
C PRO A 166 8.84 -3.56 10.78
N ALA A 167 10.00 -4.24 10.96
CA ALA A 167 11.33 -3.68 11.22
C ALA A 167 12.03 -2.97 10.04
N ARG A 168 11.31 -2.57 8.98
CA ARG A 168 11.90 -1.91 7.80
C ARG A 168 11.31 -0.54 7.43
N SER A 169 10.49 0.10 8.26
CA SER A 169 9.93 1.44 7.96
C SER A 169 10.96 2.58 7.93
N SER A 170 12.19 2.35 8.41
CA SER A 170 13.25 3.37 8.45
C SER A 170 14.13 3.39 7.19
N GLY A 171 13.70 4.13 6.15
CA GLY A 171 14.58 4.86 5.23
C GLY A 171 15.46 4.08 4.24
N LEU A 172 15.40 2.75 4.21
CA LEU A 172 15.93 1.91 3.15
C LEU A 172 14.81 1.00 2.67
N ASP A 173 13.79 1.61 2.06
CA ASP A 173 12.88 0.90 1.18
C ASP A 173 13.75 0.11 0.20
N ASP A 174 13.50 -1.18 0.06
CA ASP A 174 14.01 -1.93 -1.08
C ASP A 174 12.86 -2.01 -2.10
N PRO A 175 12.75 -1.05 -3.05
CA PRO A 175 11.73 -1.09 -4.08
C PRO A 175 11.71 -2.43 -4.83
N MET A 176 12.81 -3.18 -4.85
CA MET A 176 12.83 -4.49 -5.49
C MET A 176 12.05 -5.52 -4.69
N LEU A 177 12.14 -5.48 -3.36
CA LEU A 177 11.35 -6.34 -2.48
C LEU A 177 9.86 -6.03 -2.65
N ASP A 178 9.49 -4.75 -2.69
CA ASP A 178 8.10 -4.32 -2.90
C ASP A 178 7.56 -4.80 -4.26
N ILE A 179 8.32 -4.63 -5.34
CA ILE A 179 7.96 -5.09 -6.68
C ILE A 179 7.81 -6.61 -6.71
N ALA A 180 8.74 -7.34 -6.08
CA ALA A 180 8.74 -8.79 -6.10
C ALA A 180 7.63 -9.39 -5.21
N LEU A 181 7.34 -8.80 -4.04
CA LEU A 181 6.20 -9.20 -3.21
C LEU A 181 4.87 -8.97 -3.92
N THR A 182 4.70 -7.78 -4.51
CA THR A 182 3.49 -7.46 -5.28
C THR A 182 3.30 -8.43 -6.44
N ALA A 183 4.38 -8.72 -7.16
CA ALA A 183 4.37 -9.69 -8.26
C ALA A 183 4.02 -11.10 -7.81
N GLU A 184 4.56 -11.58 -6.69
CA GLU A 184 4.23 -12.91 -6.15
C GLU A 184 2.77 -12.99 -5.66
N VAL A 185 2.27 -11.95 -4.98
CA VAL A 185 0.85 -11.85 -4.57
C VAL A 185 -0.06 -11.95 -5.80
N GLN A 186 0.20 -11.14 -6.83
CA GLN A 186 -0.56 -11.14 -8.07
C GLN A 186 -0.45 -12.46 -8.87
N ARG A 187 0.63 -13.23 -8.66
CA ARG A 187 0.88 -14.50 -9.34
C ARG A 187 0.12 -15.66 -8.69
N ILE A 188 -0.03 -15.60 -7.37
CA ILE A 188 -0.62 -16.68 -6.57
C ILE A 188 -2.13 -16.47 -6.38
N TYR A 189 -2.58 -15.22 -6.19
CA TYR A 189 -3.96 -14.90 -5.83
C TYR A 189 -4.69 -14.14 -6.93
N SER A 190 -6.02 -14.29 -6.97
CA SER A 190 -6.85 -13.52 -7.89
C SER A 190 -6.99 -12.06 -7.43
N PRO A 191 -7.25 -11.11 -8.35
CA PRO A 191 -7.51 -9.72 -8.00
C PRO A 191 -8.63 -9.57 -6.95
N GLU A 192 -9.69 -10.38 -7.04
CA GLU A 192 -10.81 -10.35 -6.09
C GLU A 192 -10.36 -10.75 -4.68
N GLN A 193 -9.52 -11.80 -4.56
CA GLN A 193 -8.97 -12.22 -3.28
C GLN A 193 -8.09 -11.12 -2.67
N VAL A 194 -7.20 -10.54 -3.46
CA VAL A 194 -6.31 -9.47 -3.02
C VAL A 194 -7.09 -8.22 -2.61
N LEU A 195 -8.17 -7.89 -3.32
CA LEU A 195 -9.06 -6.79 -2.97
C LEU A 195 -9.78 -7.04 -1.64
N ALA A 196 -10.35 -8.24 -1.46
CA ALA A 196 -10.99 -8.62 -0.20
C ALA A 196 -9.98 -8.50 0.95
N TRP A 197 -8.75 -8.95 0.74
CA TRP A 197 -7.70 -8.88 1.74
C TRP A 197 -7.26 -7.47 2.06
N TYR A 198 -7.11 -6.63 1.05
CA TYR A 198 -6.86 -5.21 1.25
C TYR A 198 -7.97 -4.56 2.07
N LEU A 199 -9.25 -4.79 1.74
CA LEU A 199 -10.38 -4.25 2.51
C LEU A 199 -10.39 -4.70 3.97
N ASN A 200 -9.93 -5.91 4.28
CA ASN A 200 -9.87 -6.44 5.65
C ASN A 200 -8.62 -6.02 6.45
N THR A 201 -7.66 -5.34 5.82
CA THR A 201 -6.37 -4.97 6.45
C THR A 201 -6.01 -3.51 6.32
N ALA A 202 -6.66 -2.76 5.41
CA ALA A 202 -6.40 -1.35 5.21
C ALA A 202 -6.66 -0.55 6.48
N PHE A 203 -5.84 0.47 6.74
CA PHE A 203 -5.99 1.34 7.89
C PHE A 203 -6.96 2.47 7.59
N TYR A 204 -8.06 2.56 8.34
CA TYR A 204 -9.12 3.56 8.22
C TYR A 204 -9.03 4.63 9.32
N GLY A 205 -7.87 4.81 9.95
CA GLY A 205 -7.72 5.74 11.08
C GLY A 205 -8.35 5.20 12.37
N LYS A 206 -8.10 5.89 13.50
CA LYS A 206 -8.75 5.59 14.80
C LYS A 206 -8.61 4.14 15.25
N ASP A 207 -7.43 3.55 15.04
CA ASP A 207 -7.13 2.15 15.33
C ASP A 207 -8.02 1.14 14.57
N ALA A 208 -8.84 1.59 13.60
CA ALA A 208 -9.68 0.77 12.77
C ALA A 208 -8.90 0.25 11.56
N TYR A 209 -8.57 -1.04 11.58
CA TYR A 209 -7.99 -1.71 10.41
C TYR A 209 -8.95 -2.77 9.90
N GLY A 210 -9.19 -2.72 8.60
CA GLY A 210 -10.26 -3.46 7.98
C GLY A 210 -11.55 -2.67 7.97
N ILE A 211 -12.32 -2.87 6.91
CA ILE A 211 -13.54 -2.12 6.65
C ILE A 211 -14.64 -2.39 7.67
N ASP A 212 -14.69 -3.59 8.27
CA ASP A 212 -15.67 -3.91 9.31
C ASP A 212 -15.38 -3.17 10.62
N ALA A 213 -14.11 -3.14 11.02
CA ALA A 213 -13.66 -2.35 12.17
C ALA A 213 -13.99 -0.87 11.94
N ALA A 214 -13.77 -0.36 10.73
CA ALA A 214 -14.11 1.00 10.37
C ALA A 214 -15.63 1.26 10.43
N ALA A 215 -16.45 0.36 9.88
CA ALA A 215 -17.90 0.48 9.92
C ALA A 215 -18.43 0.50 11.37
N GLN A 216 -17.83 -0.30 12.26
CA GLN A 216 -18.18 -0.31 13.67
C GLN A 216 -17.74 0.97 14.39
N VAL A 217 -16.53 1.48 14.13
CA VAL A 217 -16.01 2.73 14.74
C VAL A 217 -16.81 3.95 14.32
N TYR A 218 -17.09 4.09 13.01
CA TYR A 218 -17.70 5.31 12.47
C TYR A 218 -19.24 5.27 12.49
N PHE A 219 -19.86 4.09 12.37
CA PHE A 219 -21.31 3.95 12.20
C PHE A 219 -21.98 2.94 13.14
N GLY A 220 -21.21 2.21 13.96
CA GLY A 220 -21.75 1.26 14.93
C GLY A 220 -22.46 0.05 14.31
N LYS A 221 -22.04 -0.37 13.12
CA LYS A 221 -22.63 -1.50 12.39
C LYS A 221 -21.59 -2.27 11.57
N HIS A 222 -21.99 -3.42 11.04
CA HIS A 222 -21.12 -4.23 10.17
C HIS A 222 -20.98 -3.62 8.77
N ALA A 223 -19.85 -3.89 8.11
CA ALA A 223 -19.55 -3.41 6.76
C ALA A 223 -20.57 -3.91 5.71
N GLY A 224 -21.19 -5.07 5.95
CA GLY A 224 -22.28 -5.61 5.13
C GLY A 224 -23.52 -4.70 5.07
N GLU A 225 -23.67 -3.80 6.04
CA GLU A 225 -24.84 -2.92 6.21
C GLU A 225 -24.57 -1.46 5.79
N LEU A 226 -23.41 -1.20 5.16
CA LEU A 226 -23.02 0.14 4.73
C LEU A 226 -23.94 0.67 3.62
N ALA A 227 -24.41 1.90 3.82
CA ALA A 227 -25.09 2.70 2.81
C ALA A 227 -24.06 3.34 1.85
N LEU A 228 -24.56 3.90 0.74
CA LEU A 228 -23.72 4.48 -0.31
C LEU A 228 -22.85 5.65 0.20
N ASP A 229 -23.42 6.55 1.00
CA ASP A 229 -22.72 7.67 1.62
C ASP A 229 -21.61 7.20 2.55
N GLU A 230 -21.91 6.26 3.43
CA GLU A 230 -20.97 5.68 4.38
C GLU A 230 -19.84 4.92 3.67
N ALA A 231 -20.16 4.12 2.64
CA ALA A 231 -19.20 3.41 1.82
C ALA A 231 -18.23 4.38 1.12
N ALA A 232 -18.75 5.45 0.52
CA ALA A 232 -17.92 6.49 -0.10
C ALA A 232 -17.06 7.23 0.93
N MET A 233 -17.56 7.45 2.14
CA MET A 233 -16.79 8.07 3.22
C MET A 233 -15.62 7.17 3.63
N LEU A 234 -15.87 5.90 3.94
CA LEU A 234 -14.82 4.96 4.35
C LEU A 234 -13.79 4.70 3.25
N ALA A 235 -14.24 4.52 2.00
CA ALA A 235 -13.33 4.27 0.88
C ALA A 235 -12.30 5.39 0.68
N ALA A 236 -12.61 6.63 1.07
CA ALA A 236 -11.70 7.77 0.96
C ALA A 236 -10.63 7.84 2.07
N ILE A 237 -10.80 7.10 3.16
CA ILE A 237 -9.94 7.21 4.36
C ILE A 237 -8.55 6.58 4.16
N PRO A 238 -8.38 5.36 3.64
CA PRO A 238 -7.08 4.69 3.57
C PRO A 238 -5.96 5.47 2.87
N LEU A 239 -6.30 6.31 1.89
CA LEU A 239 -5.33 7.18 1.20
C LEU A 239 -4.71 8.24 2.10
N ALA A 240 -5.46 8.73 3.09
CA ALA A 240 -4.96 9.70 4.05
C ALA A 240 -5.81 9.64 5.33
N PRO A 241 -5.51 8.67 6.21
CA PRO A 241 -6.30 8.34 7.40
C PRO A 241 -6.46 9.48 8.41
N GLN A 242 -5.58 10.48 8.37
CA GLN A 242 -5.64 11.67 9.22
C GLN A 242 -6.81 12.61 8.91
N PHE A 243 -7.48 12.44 7.76
CA PHE A 243 -8.68 13.20 7.40
C PHE A 243 -9.95 12.32 7.52
N ASN A 244 -9.96 11.47 8.53
CA ASN A 244 -11.16 10.74 8.93
C ASN A 244 -12.18 11.72 9.56
N PRO A 245 -13.47 11.36 9.62
CA PRO A 245 -14.51 12.31 10.00
C PRO A 245 -14.48 12.75 11.47
N PHE A 246 -13.79 12.02 12.37
CA PHE A 246 -13.62 12.43 13.76
C PHE A 246 -12.49 13.45 13.94
N ASP A 247 -11.44 13.37 13.13
CA ASP A 247 -10.28 14.28 13.21
C ASP A 247 -10.42 15.51 12.30
N ASP A 248 -11.04 15.36 11.11
CA ASP A 248 -11.35 16.45 10.19
C ASP A 248 -12.64 16.15 9.39
N GLU A 249 -13.78 16.47 10.00
CA GLU A 249 -15.12 16.29 9.40
C GLU A 249 -15.25 16.99 8.04
N THR A 250 -14.68 18.20 7.91
CA THR A 250 -14.84 19.02 6.70
C THR A 250 -14.07 18.40 5.53
N ALA A 251 -12.82 18.01 5.75
CA ALA A 251 -12.02 17.33 4.72
C ALA A 251 -12.59 15.95 4.38
N SER A 252 -13.06 15.20 5.38
CA SER A 252 -13.68 13.89 5.18
C SER A 252 -14.91 14.00 4.28
N ARG A 253 -15.82 14.93 4.59
CA ARG A 253 -17.04 15.18 3.80
C ARG A 253 -16.73 15.63 2.37
N GLN A 254 -15.73 16.50 2.21
CA GLN A 254 -15.33 16.96 0.87
C GLN A 254 -14.84 15.78 0.01
N ARG A 255 -14.01 14.91 0.57
CA ARG A 255 -13.50 13.72 -0.12
C ARG A 255 -14.58 12.70 -0.44
N GLN A 256 -15.50 12.48 0.49
CA GLN A 256 -16.69 11.66 0.27
C GLN A 256 -17.49 12.18 -0.93
N LEU A 257 -17.78 13.49 -0.99
CA LEU A 257 -18.53 14.09 -2.09
C LEU A 257 -17.79 14.00 -3.42
N ASP A 258 -16.47 14.19 -3.42
CA ASP A 258 -15.64 14.05 -4.62
C ASP A 258 -15.63 12.61 -5.14
N LEU A 259 -15.58 11.62 -4.25
CA LEU A 259 -15.69 10.21 -4.62
C LEU A 259 -17.10 9.87 -5.16
N LEU A 260 -18.16 10.38 -4.52
CA LEU A 260 -19.53 10.21 -5.04
C LEU A 260 -19.69 10.80 -6.45
N ARG A 261 -19.09 11.96 -6.73
CA ARG A 261 -19.08 12.55 -8.09
C ARG A 261 -18.32 11.67 -9.07
N LEU A 262 -17.21 11.08 -8.64
CA LEU A 262 -16.41 10.17 -9.44
C LEU A 262 -17.22 8.90 -9.80
N MET A 263 -17.88 8.29 -8.82
CA MET A 263 -18.75 7.13 -9.01
C MET A 263 -19.91 7.43 -9.97
N LEU A 264 -20.54 8.60 -9.84
CA LEU A 264 -21.58 9.05 -10.78
C LEU A 264 -21.03 9.19 -12.21
N SER A 265 -19.91 9.90 -12.38
CA SER A 265 -19.31 10.13 -13.70
C SER A 265 -18.83 8.84 -14.38
N SER A 266 -18.52 7.82 -13.56
CA SER A 266 -18.07 6.52 -14.02
C SER A 266 -19.22 5.52 -14.25
N GLY A 267 -20.46 5.91 -13.91
CA GLY A 267 -21.66 5.09 -14.08
C GLY A 267 -21.88 4.02 -13.02
N ASP A 268 -21.17 4.06 -11.88
CA ASP A 268 -21.34 3.10 -10.79
C ASP A 268 -22.62 3.36 -9.99
N ILE A 269 -23.09 4.60 -9.99
CA ILE A 269 -24.34 5.04 -9.35
C ILE A 269 -25.16 5.90 -10.33
N SER A 270 -26.48 5.90 -10.14
CA SER A 270 -27.39 6.77 -10.89
C SER A 270 -27.38 8.20 -10.35
N GLN A 271 -27.90 9.14 -11.14
CA GLN A 271 -28.12 10.52 -10.70
C GLN A 271 -29.04 10.57 -9.46
N ASP A 272 -30.11 9.78 -9.45
CA ASP A 272 -31.04 9.72 -8.31
C ASP A 272 -30.35 9.24 -7.02
N GLN A 273 -29.46 8.24 -7.14
CA GLN A 273 -28.66 7.76 -6.01
C GLN A 273 -27.71 8.85 -5.51
N PHE A 274 -26.99 9.50 -6.41
CA PHE A 274 -26.10 10.61 -6.05
C PHE A 274 -26.87 11.73 -5.33
N ASP A 275 -27.98 12.19 -5.90
CA ASP A 275 -28.78 13.29 -5.34
C ASP A 275 -29.38 12.92 -3.97
N SER A 276 -29.68 11.64 -3.74
CA SER A 276 -30.21 11.16 -2.46
C SER A 276 -29.21 11.25 -1.31
N VAL A 277 -27.89 11.22 -1.58
CA VAL A 277 -26.86 11.19 -0.54
C VAL A 277 -25.95 12.42 -0.51
N ALA A 278 -25.76 13.10 -1.64
CA ALA A 278 -24.79 14.20 -1.77
C ALA A 278 -25.08 15.39 -0.83
N GLY A 279 -26.35 15.61 -0.47
CA GLY A 279 -26.77 16.66 0.44
C GLY A 279 -26.83 16.26 1.91
N ILE A 280 -26.73 14.98 2.22
CA ILE A 280 -26.88 14.45 3.59
C ILE A 280 -25.57 14.68 4.37
N ILE A 281 -25.71 14.85 5.69
CA ILE A 281 -24.59 14.72 6.61
C ILE A 281 -24.63 13.27 7.09
N THR A 282 -23.63 12.47 6.70
CA THR A 282 -23.52 11.08 7.12
C THR A 282 -23.50 11.04 8.65
N PRO A 283 -24.46 10.38 9.30
CA PRO A 283 -24.50 10.31 10.74
C PRO A 283 -23.37 9.41 11.25
N LEU A 284 -22.58 9.94 12.18
CA LEU A 284 -21.51 9.19 12.85
C LEU A 284 -22.00 8.72 14.22
N THR A 285 -21.53 7.54 14.64
CA THR A 285 -21.60 7.19 16.05
C THR A 285 -20.70 8.12 16.87
N PRO A 286 -21.00 8.33 18.16
CA PRO A 286 -20.04 8.97 19.06
C PRO A 286 -18.70 8.24 18.97
N ASP A 287 -17.59 8.97 19.01
CA ASP A 287 -16.26 8.36 19.05
C ASP A 287 -16.14 7.56 20.37
N LEU A 288 -16.32 6.24 20.24
CA LEU A 288 -16.23 5.28 21.34
C LEU A 288 -14.82 4.72 21.49
N THR A 289 -13.83 5.23 20.73
CA THR A 289 -12.44 4.85 20.97
C THR A 289 -12.13 5.13 22.43
N ALA A 290 -11.57 4.14 23.11
CA ALA A 290 -11.39 4.20 24.55
C ALA A 290 -10.43 5.36 24.87
N ALA A 291 -10.96 6.53 25.20
CA ALA A 291 -10.12 7.59 25.70
C ALA A 291 -9.49 7.11 27.02
N PRO A 292 -8.18 7.30 27.24
CA PRO A 292 -7.54 6.88 28.48
C PRO A 292 -8.26 7.53 29.67
N ARG A 293 -8.81 6.69 30.56
CA ARG A 293 -9.62 7.15 31.70
C ARG A 293 -8.77 7.68 32.85
N ILE A 294 -7.56 7.18 32.97
CA ILE A 294 -6.57 7.57 33.97
C ILE A 294 -5.46 8.33 33.26
N ALA A 295 -5.11 9.49 33.81
CA ALA A 295 -4.03 10.34 33.30
C ALA A 295 -4.08 10.53 31.78
N ALA A 296 -5.25 10.93 31.25
CA ALA A 296 -5.55 10.90 29.82
C ALA A 296 -4.46 11.54 28.95
N GLU A 297 -4.07 12.77 29.29
CA GLU A 297 -3.03 13.53 28.58
C GLU A 297 -1.67 12.82 28.62
N PHE A 298 -1.30 12.27 29.78
CA PHE A 298 -0.06 11.52 29.94
C PHE A 298 -0.08 10.21 29.13
N SER A 299 -1.17 9.46 29.18
CA SER A 299 -1.34 8.20 28.45
C SER A 299 -1.25 8.41 26.93
N LEU A 300 -1.85 9.48 26.40
CA LEU A 300 -1.71 9.86 24.99
C LEU A 300 -0.27 10.27 24.64
N TYR A 301 0.39 11.02 25.52
CA TYR A 301 1.80 11.38 25.33
C TYR A 301 2.73 10.15 25.41
N ALA A 302 2.45 9.19 26.29
CA ALA A 302 3.18 7.94 26.39
C ALA A 302 3.00 7.09 25.13
N ARG A 303 1.78 7.01 24.60
CA ARG A 303 1.48 6.36 23.32
C ARG A 303 2.33 6.95 22.19
N GLN A 304 2.29 8.27 21.99
CA GLN A 304 3.05 8.93 20.94
C GLN A 304 4.56 8.66 21.06
N GLN A 305 5.11 8.69 22.28
CA GLN A 305 6.53 8.39 22.50
C GLN A 305 6.90 6.95 22.13
N VAL A 306 6.01 5.98 22.38
CA VAL A 306 6.25 4.57 22.02
C VAL A 306 6.17 4.39 20.50
N GLU A 307 5.20 5.02 19.83
CA GLU A 307 5.12 5.03 18.37
C GLU A 307 6.41 5.60 17.76
N ASP A 308 6.85 6.78 18.19
CA ASP A 308 8.11 7.41 17.75
C ASP A 308 9.35 6.54 18.04
N LEU A 309 9.36 5.83 19.18
CA LEU A 309 10.46 4.94 19.54
C LEU A 309 10.53 3.74 18.59
N LEU A 310 9.39 3.12 18.31
CA LEU A 310 9.28 1.99 17.39
C LEU A 310 9.65 2.42 15.97
N ASP A 311 9.16 3.57 15.51
CA ASP A 311 9.49 4.13 14.19
C ASP A 311 11.00 4.37 14.04
N ARG A 312 11.67 4.87 15.09
CA ARG A 312 13.13 5.03 15.10
C ARG A 312 13.90 3.70 15.07
N LEU A 313 13.29 2.62 15.56
CA LEU A 313 13.82 1.26 15.44
C LEU A 313 13.51 0.64 14.06
N GLY A 314 12.89 1.41 13.16
CA GLY A 314 12.42 0.95 11.87
C GLY A 314 11.20 0.06 11.97
N LEU A 315 10.53 0.01 13.12
CA LEU A 315 9.30 -0.72 13.33
C LEU A 315 8.11 0.19 13.00
N ASP A 316 7.06 -0.33 12.37
CA ASP A 316 5.80 0.41 12.17
C ASP A 316 5.11 0.67 13.53
N GLY A 317 5.45 1.80 14.16
CA GLY A 317 5.10 2.10 15.54
C GLY A 317 3.61 2.24 15.76
N ALA A 318 2.94 3.00 14.89
CA ALA A 318 1.49 3.18 14.94
C ALA A 318 0.75 1.83 14.87
N ARG A 319 1.13 0.97 13.91
CA ARG A 319 0.51 -0.37 13.78
C ARG A 319 0.81 -1.26 14.98
N LEU A 320 2.06 -1.33 15.44
CA LEU A 320 2.42 -2.17 16.57
C LEU A 320 1.77 -1.73 17.88
N VAL A 321 1.62 -0.43 18.10
CA VAL A 321 0.88 0.07 19.27
C VAL A 321 -0.61 -0.24 19.15
N SER A 322 -1.18 -0.11 17.96
CA SER A 322 -2.62 -0.38 17.74
C SER A 322 -3.01 -1.84 18.01
N ARG A 323 -2.20 -2.80 17.55
CA ARG A 323 -2.60 -4.23 17.49
C ARG A 323 -1.48 -5.24 17.79
N GLY A 324 -0.31 -4.77 18.17
CA GLY A 324 0.88 -5.60 18.39
C GLY A 324 0.94 -6.32 19.74
N GLY A 325 -0.09 -6.17 20.60
CA GLY A 325 -0.17 -6.86 21.89
C GLY A 325 0.92 -6.44 22.88
N LEU A 326 1.37 -5.19 22.80
CA LEU A 326 2.50 -4.72 23.60
C LEU A 326 2.12 -4.55 25.08
N GLN A 327 3.07 -4.79 25.97
CA GLN A 327 2.96 -4.44 27.40
C GLN A 327 3.94 -3.28 27.66
N ILE A 328 3.41 -2.10 27.95
CA ILE A 328 4.16 -0.85 28.03
C ILE A 328 4.15 -0.36 29.47
N THR A 329 5.31 -0.36 30.13
CA THR A 329 5.49 0.25 31.45
C THR A 329 5.94 1.70 31.29
N THR A 330 5.17 2.64 31.83
CA THR A 330 5.46 4.08 31.72
C THR A 330 6.31 4.59 32.89
N SER A 331 6.63 5.89 32.90
CA SER A 331 7.28 6.54 34.04
C SER A 331 6.29 7.12 35.06
N LEU A 332 4.97 6.97 34.84
CA LEU A 332 3.95 7.60 35.68
C LEU A 332 3.97 7.01 37.09
N ASP A 333 4.12 7.86 38.09
CA ASP A 333 3.79 7.55 39.47
C ASP A 333 2.31 7.89 39.70
N LEU A 334 1.46 6.87 39.80
CA LEU A 334 0.01 7.05 39.87
C LEU A 334 -0.40 7.73 41.19
N ASP A 335 0.23 7.37 42.30
CA ASP A 335 -0.05 7.99 43.61
C ASP A 335 0.27 9.49 43.61
N MET A 336 1.38 9.88 42.99
CA MET A 336 1.74 11.30 42.84
C MET A 336 0.81 12.03 41.89
N TYR A 337 0.40 11.40 40.79
CA TYR A 337 -0.55 11.97 39.83
C TYR A 337 -1.91 12.26 40.49
N ASP A 338 -2.45 11.30 41.22
CA ASP A 338 -3.74 11.45 41.92
C ASP A 338 -3.71 12.54 43.00
N GLN A 339 -2.59 12.66 43.73
CA GLN A 339 -2.39 13.76 44.68
C GLN A 339 -2.39 15.13 43.98
N ALA A 340 -1.71 15.24 42.83
CA ALA A 340 -1.66 16.48 42.06
C ALA A 340 -3.04 16.86 41.50
N GLU A 341 -3.77 15.92 40.91
CA GLU A 341 -5.16 16.09 40.45
C GLU A 341 -6.09 16.55 41.58
N CYS A 342 -5.96 15.94 42.76
CA CYS A 342 -6.75 16.30 43.93
C CYS A 342 -6.52 17.76 44.35
N ILE A 343 -5.25 18.17 44.45
CA ILE A 343 -4.88 19.56 44.80
C ILE A 343 -5.38 20.54 43.74
N LEU A 344 -5.20 20.22 42.45
CA LEU A 344 -5.67 21.05 41.34
C LEU A 344 -7.17 21.27 41.40
N ARG A 345 -7.96 20.18 41.53
CA ARG A 345 -9.42 20.26 41.62
C ARG A 345 -9.88 21.05 42.84
N ALA A 346 -9.25 20.84 43.99
CA ALA A 346 -9.56 21.58 45.20
C ALA A 346 -9.30 23.09 45.04
N HIS A 347 -8.23 23.48 44.33
CA HIS A 347 -7.94 24.89 44.07
C HIS A 347 -8.88 25.51 43.03
N LEU A 348 -9.21 24.79 41.95
CA LEU A 348 -10.15 25.26 40.93
C LEU A 348 -11.56 25.50 41.48
N GLN A 349 -12.00 24.74 42.49
CA GLN A 349 -13.29 24.96 43.15
C GLN A 349 -13.34 26.21 44.04
N GLN A 350 -12.18 26.78 44.40
CA GLN A 350 -12.08 27.99 45.21
C GLN A 350 -12.05 29.28 44.38
N LEU A 351 -11.85 29.16 43.05
CA LEU A 351 -11.95 30.24 42.07
C LEU A 351 -13.38 30.35 41.56
#